data_AF-A0A258YZJ0-F1
#
_entry.id   AF-A0A258YZJ0-F1
#
_cell.length_a   1.000
_cell.length_b   1.000
_cell.length_c   1.000
_cell.angle_alpha   90.00
_cell.angle_beta   90.00
_cell.angle_gamma   90.00
#
_symmetry.space_group_name_H-M   'P 1'
#
loop_
_entity.id
_entity.type
_entity.pdbx_description
1 polymer ?
#
loop_
_entity_poly.entity_id
_entity_poly.type
_entity_poly.pdbx_seq_one_letter_code
_entity_poly.pdbx_strand_id
1 'polypeptide(L)' 'PLFWIDERHTSTAAESELHARGIHGKKNKALVDAVAAQLILQGFFDARLIA' A
#
# COMPACT_ATOMS: atom_id res chain seq x y z
N PRO A 1 -20.35 4.85 3.09
CA PRO A 1 -19.77 6.12 2.60
C PRO A 1 -18.57 5.80 1.70
N LEU A 2 -18.31 6.60 0.68
CA LEU A 2 -17.20 6.42 -0.26
C LEU A 2 -16.29 7.64 -0.15
N PHE A 3 -14.98 7.40 -0.04
CA PHE A 3 -13.97 8.44 0.14
C PHE A 3 -12.96 8.37 -1.00
N TRP A 4 -12.58 9.52 -1.54
CA TRP A 4 -11.53 9.63 -2.52
C TRP A 4 -10.20 9.92 -1.83
N ILE A 5 -9.17 9.17 -2.17
CA ILE A 5 -7.82 9.30 -1.64
C ILE A 5 -6.79 9.29 -2.76
N ASP A 6 -5.70 10.02 -2.54
CA ASP A 6 -4.53 9.91 -3.41
C ASP A 6 -3.70 8.67 -3.03
N GLU A 7 -3.56 7.74 -3.96
CA GLU A 7 -2.87 6.45 -3.82
C GLU A 7 -1.54 6.39 -4.59
N ARG A 8 -1.04 7.52 -5.09
CA ARG A 8 0.18 7.56 -5.91
C ARG A 8 1.37 6.90 -5.19
N HIS A 9 2.19 6.20 -5.98
CA HIS A 9 3.40 5.48 -5.54
C HIS A 9 3.19 4.33 -4.53
N THR A 10 1.95 3.99 -4.17
CA THR A 10 1.66 2.90 -3.21
C THR A 10 2.15 1.54 -3.71
N SER A 11 2.06 1.25 -5.02
CA SER A 11 2.61 0.02 -5.59
C SER A 11 4.14 -0.07 -5.43
N THR A 12 4.86 1.03 -5.64
CA THR A 12 6.32 1.08 -5.45
C THR A 12 6.69 0.95 -3.98
N ALA A 13 5.93 1.58 -3.08
CA ALA A 13 6.13 1.42 -1.64
C ALA A 13 5.88 -0.03 -1.19
N ALA A 14 4.82 -0.66 -1.69
CA ALA A 14 4.50 -2.06 -1.43
C ALA A 14 5.59 -3.02 -1.93
N GLU A 15 6.10 -2.80 -3.14
CA GLU A 15 7.24 -3.56 -3.66
C GLU A 15 8.49 -3.39 -2.79
N SER A 16 8.81 -2.15 -2.38
CA SER A 16 9.95 -1.87 -1.50
C SER A 16 9.81 -2.55 -0.14
N GLU A 17 8.61 -2.57 0.44
CA GLU A 17 8.35 -3.23 1.72
C GLU A 17 8.47 -4.76 1.61
N LEU A 18 7.96 -5.35 0.53
CA LEU A 18 8.11 -6.78 0.28
C LEU A 18 9.57 -7.16 0.02
N HIS A 19 10.31 -6.34 -0.73
CA HIS A 19 11.74 -6.52 -0.93
C HIS A 19 12.52 -6.46 0.39
N ALA A 20 12.20 -5.51 1.28
CA ALA A 20 12.80 -5.42 2.61
C ALA A 20 12.52 -6.67 3.47
N ARG A 21 11.42 -7.38 3.21
CA ARG A 21 11.06 -8.67 3.84
C ARG A 21 11.67 -9.88 3.12
N GLY A 22 12.51 -9.68 2.11
CA GLY A 22 13.13 -10.75 1.33
C GLY A 22 12.21 -11.37 0.27
N ILE A 23 11.03 -10.80 0.04
CA ILE A 23 10.02 -11.31 -0.89
C ILE A 23 10.20 -10.63 -2.24
N HIS A 24 10.66 -11.41 -3.23
CA HIS A 24 11.02 -10.90 -4.54
C HIS A 24 10.32 -11.65 -5.67
N GLY A 25 10.18 -10.97 -6.82
CA GLY A 25 9.82 -11.60 -8.08
C GLY A 25 8.38 -11.33 -8.55
N LYS A 26 8.19 -11.44 -9.86
CA LYS A 26 6.94 -11.10 -10.56
C LYS A 26 5.73 -11.96 -10.15
N LYS A 27 5.95 -13.12 -9.53
CA LYS A 27 4.87 -14.00 -9.05
C LYS A 27 4.15 -13.44 -7.82
N ASN A 28 4.71 -12.41 -7.17
CA ASN A 28 4.14 -11.83 -5.95
C ASN A 28 3.16 -10.67 -6.23
N LYS A 29 2.70 -10.50 -7.48
CA LYS A 29 1.81 -9.39 -7.85
C LYS A 29 0.58 -9.28 -6.95
N ALA A 30 -0.09 -10.40 -6.67
CA ALA A 30 -1.25 -10.41 -5.77
C ALA A 30 -0.91 -9.95 -4.35
N LEU A 31 0.31 -10.22 -3.88
CA LEU A 31 0.79 -9.77 -2.58
C LEU A 31 1.13 -8.27 -2.61
N VAL A 32 1.76 -7.79 -3.69
CA VAL A 32 2.01 -6.35 -3.91
C VAL A 32 0.70 -5.58 -3.89
N ASP A 33 -0.32 -6.06 -4.62
CA ASP A 33 -1.64 -5.42 -4.69
C ASP A 33 -2.31 -5.38 -3.30
N ALA A 34 -2.19 -6.45 -2.52
CA ALA A 34 -2.72 -6.50 -1.14
C ALA A 34 -2.01 -5.50 -0.21
N VAL A 35 -0.67 -5.42 -0.28
CA VAL A 35 0.11 -4.45 0.54
C VAL A 35 -0.20 -3.02 0.11
N ALA A 36 -0.33 -2.74 -1.19
CA ALA A 36 -0.72 -1.43 -1.68
C ALA A 36 -2.11 -1.01 -1.15
N ALA A 37 -3.09 -1.92 -1.19
CA ALA A 37 -4.42 -1.67 -0.62
C ALA A 37 -4.36 -1.40 0.89
N GLN A 38 -3.51 -2.11 1.63
CA GLN A 38 -3.26 -1.86 3.05
C GLN A 38 -2.67 -0.46 3.29
N LEU A 39 -1.70 -0.02 2.48
CA LEU A 39 -1.09 1.31 2.60
C LEU A 39 -2.09 2.44 2.33
N ILE A 40 -2.96 2.27 1.32
CA ILE A 40 -4.05 3.22 1.04
C ILE A 40 -4.98 3.36 2.25
N LEU A 41 -5.38 2.22 2.84
CA LEU A 41 -6.26 2.21 3.99
C LEU A 41 -5.59 2.82 5.23
N GLN A 42 -4.30 2.55 5.44
CA GLN A 42 -3.53 3.14 6.53
C GLN A 42 -3.46 4.66 6.35
N GLY A 43 -3.13 5.15 5.15
CA GLY A 43 -3.11 6.58 4.85
C GLY A 43 -4.45 7.28 5.09
N PHE A 44 -5.58 6.61 4.82
CA PHE A 44 -6.91 7.12 5.17
C PHE A 44 -7.10 7.31 6.67
N PHE A 45 -6.69 6.32 7.47
CA PHE A 45 -6.82 6.41 8.92
C PHE A 45 -5.87 7.45 9.52
N ASP A 46 -4.63 7.51 9.04
CA ASP A 46 -3.63 8.47 9.51
C ASP A 46 -4.07 9.92 9.25
N ALA A 47 -4.58 10.20 8.04
CA ALA A 47 -5.11 11.52 7.69
C ALA A 47 -6.26 11.97 8.60
N ARG A 48 -7.04 11.02 9.13
CA ARG A 48 -8.18 11.30 10.01
C ARG A 48 -7.85 11.23 11.50
N LEU A 49 -6.69 10.69 11.85
CA LEU A 49 -6.17 10.77 13.22
C LEU A 49 -5.53 12.14 13.49
N ILE A 50 -5.03 12.80 12.44
CA ILE A 50 -4.40 14.13 12.52
C ILE A 50 -5.44 15.28 12.38
N ALA A 51 -6.64 14.99 11.88
CA ALA A 51 -7.74 15.94 11.68
C ALA A 51 -8.66 16.06 12.91
#